data_AF-A0A2H1VV46-F1
#
_entry.id   AF-A0A2H1VV46-F1
#
_cell.length_a   1.000
_cell.length_b   1.000
_cell.length_c   1.000
_cell.angle_alpha   90.00
_cell.angle_beta   90.00
_cell.angle_gamma   90.00
#
_symmetry.space_group_name_H-M   'P 1'
#
loop_
_entity.id
_entity.type
_entity.pdbx_description
1 polymer ?
#
loop_
_entity_poly.entity_id
_entity_poly.type
_entity_poly.pdbx_seq_one_letter_code
_entity_poly.pdbx_strand_id
1 'polypeptide(L)'
;MVRGNGRGGRGMGVRGGMGRPPFNRPRVLMLRPPFDLILAEPAFPRCKPAPDDSALTQALLKRHAELCPTPAEQSAVLSLVTKLQTVLDNLVVAPGDFAACQLEEVRQVGSYKKGTMMAGKNVADIVVIMKTLPTKEAVEGLSNKVNEELNKLMRAETPSTSVTSACHERGFTVTGPSAAVRVLVTTLHQNLRKLEPEVSSWSGWMFY
;
A
#
# COMPACT_ATOMS: atom_id res chain seq x y z
N MET A 1 48.76 50.60 66.93
CA MET A 1 48.77 51.18 65.57
C MET A 1 47.66 50.49 64.79
N VAL A 2 46.47 51.08 64.69
CA VAL A 2 46.02 52.04 63.66
C VAL A 2 45.81 51.41 62.28
N ARG A 3 44.51 51.33 61.89
CA ARG A 3 43.85 51.50 60.57
C ARG A 3 44.38 50.64 59.38
N GLY A 4 43.56 49.92 58.62
CA GLY A 4 42.29 50.29 58.01
C GLY A 4 42.46 50.37 56.47
N ASN A 5 41.39 50.07 55.71
CA ASN A 5 41.21 50.04 54.25
C ASN A 5 41.33 48.62 53.65
N GLY A 6 40.37 48.06 52.90
CA GLY A 6 39.28 48.65 52.13
C GLY A 6 39.43 48.26 50.65
N ARG A 7 38.32 47.81 50.04
CA ARG A 7 38.06 47.58 48.61
C ARG A 7 38.48 46.23 47.98
N GLY A 8 37.45 45.45 47.63
CA GLY A 8 36.98 45.33 46.24
C GLY A 8 37.74 44.40 45.27
N GLY A 9 36.97 43.53 44.59
CA GLY A 9 37.39 42.81 43.37
C GLY A 9 37.37 41.30 43.56
N ARG A 10 36.26 40.61 43.29
CA ARG A 10 35.94 39.94 42.00
C ARG A 10 37.06 39.02 41.47
N GLY A 11 36.79 37.71 41.50
CA GLY A 11 37.44 36.74 40.61
C GLY A 11 37.56 35.34 41.18
N MET A 12 36.71 34.42 40.68
CA MET A 12 36.88 32.95 40.55
C MET A 12 37.53 32.12 41.67
N GLY A 13 37.02 30.95 42.06
CA GLY A 13 35.98 30.12 41.47
C GLY A 13 35.99 28.71 42.08
N VAL A 14 34.96 27.95 41.72
CA VAL A 14 34.91 26.48 41.69
C VAL A 14 34.80 25.75 43.04
N ARG A 15 33.59 25.80 43.62
CA ARG A 15 33.00 24.62 44.28
C ARG A 15 31.66 24.31 43.62
N GLY A 16 31.76 23.64 42.46
CA GLY A 16 30.63 23.06 41.76
C GLY A 16 30.04 21.91 42.59
N GLY A 17 28.85 22.11 43.12
CA GLY A 17 28.03 21.08 43.75
C GLY A 17 26.65 21.10 43.10
N MET A 18 26.56 20.35 42.00
CA MET A 18 25.38 20.05 41.18
C MET A 18 24.06 20.76 41.49
N GLY A 19 23.65 21.62 40.56
CA GLY A 19 22.26 22.02 40.42
C GLY A 19 21.37 20.78 40.36
N ARG A 20 20.42 20.72 41.31
CA ARG A 20 19.28 19.81 41.19
C ARG A 20 18.70 19.97 39.78
N PRO A 21 18.51 18.89 39.01
CA PRO A 21 17.80 19.00 37.75
C PRO A 21 16.42 19.59 38.07
N PRO A 22 15.90 20.54 37.27
CA PRO A 22 14.58 21.08 37.50
C PRO A 22 13.59 19.91 37.57
N PHE A 23 12.81 19.85 38.66
CA PHE A 23 11.84 18.81 39.02
C PHE A 23 10.70 18.61 37.99
N ASN A 24 10.80 19.25 36.83
CA ASN A 24 9.75 19.34 35.83
C ASN A 24 10.23 18.96 34.42
N ARG A 25 11.29 18.16 34.27
CA ARG A 25 11.49 17.48 32.98
C ARG A 25 10.32 16.52 32.81
N PRO A 26 9.48 16.67 31.77
CA PRO A 26 8.45 15.68 31.50
C PRO A 26 9.15 14.33 31.46
N ARG A 27 8.68 13.37 32.28
CA ARG A 27 9.18 12.00 32.19
C ARG A 27 8.98 11.61 30.74
N VAL A 28 10.08 11.54 29.99
CA VAL A 28 10.04 11.05 28.63
C VAL A 28 9.40 9.69 28.77
N LEU A 29 8.18 9.56 28.24
CA LEU A 29 7.45 8.32 28.27
C LEU A 29 8.31 7.37 27.42
N MET A 30 9.22 6.64 28.06
CA MET A 30 10.02 5.64 27.38
C MET A 30 9.04 4.56 26.97
N LEU A 31 8.59 4.63 25.72
CA LEU A 31 7.82 3.57 25.10
C LEU A 31 8.73 2.35 25.05
N ARG A 32 8.52 1.43 26.00
CA ARG A 32 9.23 0.16 26.01
C ARG A 32 8.52 -0.75 25.02
N PRO A 33 9.19 -1.20 23.94
CA PRO A 33 8.60 -2.19 23.07
C PRO A 33 8.29 -3.46 23.88
N PRO A 34 7.22 -4.20 23.53
CA PRO A 34 6.96 -5.48 24.15
C PRO A 34 8.13 -6.42 23.90
N PHE A 35 8.35 -7.35 24.83
CA PHE A 35 9.37 -8.37 24.68
C PHE A 35 9.06 -9.29 23.50
N ASP A 36 10.06 -9.54 22.65
CA ASP A 36 10.02 -10.51 21.56
C ASP A 36 11.22 -11.44 21.69
N LEU A 37 10.95 -12.73 21.80
CA LEU A 37 11.97 -13.76 21.98
C LEU A 37 12.90 -13.86 20.75
N ILE A 38 12.38 -13.65 19.54
CA ILE A 38 13.17 -13.74 18.30
C ILE A 38 14.21 -12.62 18.26
N LEU A 39 13.85 -11.43 18.72
CA LEU A 39 14.77 -10.28 18.78
C LEU A 39 15.79 -10.40 19.92
N ALA A 40 15.48 -11.18 20.95
CA ALA A 40 16.32 -11.36 22.13
C ALA A 40 17.05 -12.70 22.18
N GLU A 41 16.99 -13.52 21.12
CA GLU A 41 17.52 -14.89 21.11
C GLU A 41 18.97 -15.02 21.65
N PRO A 42 19.92 -14.11 21.35
CA PRO A 42 21.28 -14.19 21.90
C PRO A 42 21.34 -14.07 23.43
N ALA A 43 20.36 -13.40 24.05
CA ALA A 43 20.26 -13.23 25.49
C ALA A 43 19.55 -14.41 26.18
N PHE A 44 18.91 -15.30 25.42
CA PHE A 44 18.16 -16.45 25.92
C PHE A 44 18.67 -17.76 25.30
N PRO A 45 19.91 -18.17 25.61
CA PRO A 45 20.43 -19.45 25.13
C PRO A 45 19.58 -20.61 25.66
N ARG A 46 19.18 -21.52 24.77
CA ARG A 46 18.37 -22.68 25.15
C ARG A 46 19.17 -23.63 26.03
N CYS A 47 18.59 -24.07 27.14
CA CYS A 47 19.21 -25.08 28.02
C CYS A 47 19.14 -26.51 27.44
N LYS A 48 18.30 -26.73 26.43
CA LYS A 48 18.12 -28.00 25.71
C LYS A 48 18.09 -27.71 24.21
N PRO A 49 18.47 -28.66 23.34
CA PRO A 49 18.32 -28.47 21.90
C PRO A 49 16.86 -28.15 21.53
N ALA A 50 16.68 -27.43 20.43
CA ALA A 50 15.34 -27.16 19.91
C ALA A 50 14.60 -28.49 19.65
N PRO A 51 13.28 -28.53 19.90
CA PRO A 51 12.46 -29.67 19.48
C PRO A 51 12.58 -29.92 17.97
N ASP A 52 12.37 -31.17 17.57
CA ASP A 52 12.25 -31.47 16.14
C ASP A 52 10.89 -30.99 15.62
N ASP A 53 10.92 -29.92 14.83
CA ASP A 53 9.74 -29.32 14.21
C ASP A 53 9.47 -29.88 12.80
N SER A 54 10.07 -31.01 12.42
CA SER A 54 9.90 -31.64 11.10
C SER A 54 8.44 -31.87 10.71
N ALA A 55 7.63 -32.42 11.63
CA ALA A 55 6.20 -32.68 11.40
C ALA A 55 5.40 -31.38 11.21
N LEU A 56 5.70 -30.34 12.01
CA LEU A 56 5.08 -29.02 11.88
C LEU A 56 5.47 -28.38 10.53
N THR A 57 6.74 -28.46 10.17
CA THR A 57 7.27 -27.93 8.90
C THR A 57 6.58 -28.60 7.71
N GLN A 58 6.42 -29.92 7.73
CA GLN A 58 5.69 -30.65 6.69
C GLN A 58 4.21 -30.25 6.61
N ALA A 59 3.54 -30.09 7.75
CA ALA A 59 2.15 -29.62 7.79
C ALA A 59 1.99 -28.22 7.21
N LEU A 60 2.92 -27.30 7.52
CA LEU A 60 2.94 -25.95 6.97
C LEU A 60 3.17 -25.94 5.46
N LEU A 61 4.11 -26.76 4.96
CA LEU A 61 4.37 -26.89 3.52
C LEU A 61 3.18 -27.49 2.76
N LYS A 62 2.53 -28.51 3.34
CA LYS A 62 1.31 -29.07 2.77
C LYS A 62 0.20 -28.02 2.70
N ARG A 63 -0.01 -27.27 3.79
CA ARG A 63 -1.04 -26.23 3.82
C ARG A 63 -0.71 -25.09 2.85
N HIS A 64 0.55 -24.72 2.72
CA HIS A 64 1.00 -23.75 1.73
C HIS A 64 0.64 -24.21 0.31
N ALA A 65 0.97 -25.46 -0.05
CA ALA A 65 0.64 -26.01 -1.37
C ALA A 65 -0.86 -26.02 -1.68
N GLU A 66 -1.71 -26.32 -0.69
CA GLU A 66 -3.18 -26.26 -0.82
C GLU A 66 -3.72 -24.84 -1.04
N LEU A 67 -3.01 -23.85 -0.52
CA LEU A 67 -3.41 -22.44 -0.56
C LEU A 67 -2.83 -21.69 -1.75
N CYS A 68 -1.76 -22.20 -2.38
CA CYS A 68 -1.14 -21.60 -3.55
C CYS A 68 -2.04 -21.70 -4.78
N PRO A 69 -2.24 -20.60 -5.53
CA PRO A 69 -2.94 -20.63 -6.80
C PRO A 69 -2.27 -21.59 -7.77
N THR A 70 -3.08 -22.33 -8.53
CA THR A 70 -2.58 -23.27 -9.54
C THR A 70 -1.91 -22.51 -10.70
N PRO A 71 -1.01 -23.14 -11.47
CA PRO A 71 -0.38 -22.48 -12.62
C PRO A 71 -1.37 -21.94 -13.66
N ALA A 72 -2.53 -22.60 -13.81
CA ALA A 72 -3.60 -22.16 -14.70
C ALA A 72 -4.30 -20.88 -14.18
N GLU A 73 -4.51 -20.78 -12.87
CA GLU A 73 -5.06 -19.57 -12.24
C GLU A 73 -4.08 -18.40 -12.35
N GLN A 74 -2.79 -18.66 -12.13
CA GLN A 74 -1.74 -17.65 -12.25
C GLN A 74 -1.63 -17.10 -13.68
N SER A 75 -1.66 -17.99 -14.69
CA SER A 75 -1.59 -17.57 -16.10
C SER A 75 -2.84 -16.82 -16.56
N ALA A 76 -4.02 -17.23 -16.10
CA ALA A 76 -5.28 -16.52 -16.38
C ALA A 76 -5.25 -15.08 -15.86
N VAL A 77 -4.83 -14.89 -14.61
CA VAL A 77 -4.74 -13.56 -13.98
C VAL A 77 -3.66 -12.72 -14.65
N LEU A 78 -2.47 -13.29 -14.90
CA LEU A 78 -1.37 -12.62 -15.59
C LEU A 78 -1.79 -12.12 -16.98
N SER A 79 -2.50 -12.95 -17.75
CA SER A 79 -2.98 -12.59 -19.09
C SER A 79 -3.93 -11.40 -19.05
N LEU A 80 -4.91 -11.43 -18.13
CA LEU A 80 -5.87 -10.33 -17.99
C LEU A 80 -5.20 -9.05 -17.49
N VAL A 81 -4.33 -9.13 -16.48
CA VAL A 81 -3.60 -7.98 -15.92
C VAL A 81 -2.71 -7.34 -16.98
N THR A 82 -1.97 -8.15 -17.75
CA THR A 82 -1.05 -7.61 -18.77
C THR A 82 -1.81 -6.85 -19.85
N LYS A 83 -2.92 -7.41 -20.35
CA LYS A 83 -3.74 -6.74 -21.38
C LYS A 83 -4.37 -5.46 -20.85
N LEU A 84 -4.90 -5.50 -19.63
CA LEU A 84 -5.50 -4.33 -19.00
C LEU A 84 -4.45 -3.24 -18.72
N GLN A 85 -3.25 -3.64 -18.28
CA GLN A 85 -2.12 -2.72 -18.09
C GLN A 85 -1.75 -2.04 -19.41
N THR A 86 -1.61 -2.78 -20.51
CA THR A 86 -1.31 -2.20 -21.83
C THR A 86 -2.35 -1.17 -22.26
N VAL A 87 -3.64 -1.45 -22.06
CA VAL A 87 -4.71 -0.48 -22.37
C VAL A 87 -4.57 0.79 -21.52
N LEU A 88 -4.33 0.64 -20.21
CA LEU A 88 -4.18 1.79 -19.32
C LEU A 88 -2.91 2.59 -19.61
N ASP A 89 -1.78 1.95 -19.88
CA ASP A 89 -0.52 2.61 -20.23
C ASP A 89 -0.66 3.41 -21.54
N ASN A 90 -1.38 2.87 -22.53
CA ASN A 90 -1.69 3.61 -23.75
C ASN A 90 -2.55 4.85 -23.48
N LEU A 91 -3.51 4.77 -22.55
CA LEU A 91 -4.33 5.91 -22.14
C LEU A 91 -3.54 6.96 -21.34
N VAL A 92 -2.47 6.58 -20.63
CA VAL A 92 -1.55 7.52 -19.97
C VAL A 92 -0.77 8.33 -21.02
N VAL A 93 -0.27 7.67 -22.07
CA VAL A 93 0.57 8.31 -23.10
C VAL A 93 -0.27 9.09 -24.11
N ALA A 94 -1.41 8.53 -24.53
CA ALA A 94 -2.29 9.07 -25.57
C ALA A 94 -3.74 9.09 -25.08
N PRO A 95 -4.13 10.08 -24.24
CA PRO A 95 -5.49 10.18 -23.70
C PRO A 95 -6.56 10.53 -24.74
N GLY A 96 -6.17 10.98 -25.94
CA GLY A 96 -7.11 11.43 -26.99
C GLY A 96 -8.00 12.58 -26.52
N ASP A 97 -9.27 12.58 -26.92
CA ASP A 97 -10.29 13.58 -26.52
C ASP A 97 -10.82 13.38 -25.09
N PHE A 98 -10.23 12.46 -24.32
CA PHE A 98 -10.68 12.07 -22.99
C PHE A 98 -10.18 13.04 -21.91
N ALA A 99 -10.47 14.33 -22.08
CA ALA A 99 -9.94 15.43 -21.26
C ALA A 99 -10.31 15.34 -19.77
N ALA A 100 -11.47 14.73 -19.45
CA ALA A 100 -11.93 14.57 -18.07
C ALA A 100 -11.16 13.47 -17.29
N CYS A 101 -10.55 12.50 -17.98
CA CYS A 101 -9.87 11.36 -17.36
C CYS A 101 -8.40 11.27 -17.80
N GLN A 102 -7.63 12.29 -17.48
CA GLN A 102 -6.19 12.23 -17.69
C GLN A 102 -5.54 11.35 -16.61
N LEU A 103 -4.90 10.29 -17.04
CA LEU A 103 -4.15 9.38 -16.17
C LEU A 103 -2.73 9.90 -15.99
N GLU A 104 -2.24 9.87 -14.77
CA GLU A 104 -0.84 10.16 -14.44
C GLU A 104 -0.02 8.87 -14.44
N GLU A 105 -0.49 7.86 -13.73
CA GLU A 105 0.28 6.65 -13.46
C GLU A 105 -0.64 5.46 -13.19
N VAL A 106 -0.15 4.27 -13.50
CA VAL A 106 -0.84 2.99 -13.26
C VAL A 106 0.12 2.07 -12.49
N ARG A 107 -0.35 1.48 -11.39
CA ARG A 107 0.45 0.58 -10.54
C ARG A 107 -0.28 -0.71 -10.20
N GLN A 108 0.37 -1.83 -10.43
CA GLN A 108 -0.09 -3.12 -9.91
C GLN A 108 0.16 -3.19 -8.39
N VAL A 109 -0.86 -3.58 -7.63
CA VAL A 109 -0.81 -3.66 -6.16
C VAL A 109 -1.44 -4.96 -5.65
N GLY A 110 -1.65 -5.03 -4.34
CA GLY A 110 -2.39 -6.12 -3.71
C GLY A 110 -1.65 -7.45 -3.69
N SER A 111 -2.42 -8.52 -3.54
CA SER A 111 -1.92 -9.89 -3.42
C SER A 111 -1.21 -10.36 -4.69
N TYR A 112 -1.72 -9.96 -5.86
CA TYR A 112 -1.12 -10.27 -7.17
C TYR A 112 0.31 -9.75 -7.25
N LYS A 113 0.55 -8.46 -7.00
CA LYS A 113 1.90 -7.89 -7.08
C LYS A 113 2.85 -8.48 -6.03
N LYS A 114 2.33 -8.84 -4.85
CA LYS A 114 3.10 -9.41 -3.74
C LYS A 114 3.33 -10.92 -3.84
N GLY A 115 2.75 -11.61 -4.82
CA GLY A 115 2.82 -13.08 -4.91
C GLY A 115 2.11 -13.80 -3.76
N THR A 116 1.11 -13.17 -3.15
CA THR A 116 0.34 -13.69 -2.00
C THR A 116 -1.11 -13.97 -2.37
N MET A 117 -1.38 -14.24 -3.65
CA MET A 117 -2.68 -14.72 -4.09
C MET A 117 -2.98 -16.10 -3.51
N MET A 118 -4.26 -16.41 -3.39
CA MET A 118 -4.74 -17.66 -2.80
C MET A 118 -5.54 -18.44 -3.86
N ALA A 119 -5.45 -19.76 -3.82
CA ALA A 119 -6.23 -20.65 -4.69
C ALA A 119 -7.73 -20.33 -4.62
N GLY A 120 -8.41 -20.36 -5.77
CA GLY A 120 -9.82 -20.01 -5.89
C GLY A 120 -10.15 -18.51 -5.77
N LYS A 121 -9.16 -17.64 -5.54
CA LYS A 121 -9.33 -16.17 -5.49
C LYS A 121 -8.48 -15.49 -6.57
N ASN A 122 -8.94 -15.63 -7.81
CA ASN A 122 -8.27 -15.11 -9.00
C ASN A 122 -8.58 -13.62 -9.25
N VAL A 123 -8.24 -12.79 -8.26
CA VAL A 123 -8.48 -11.34 -8.32
C VAL A 123 -7.17 -10.61 -8.17
N ALA A 124 -6.87 -9.72 -9.13
CA ALA A 124 -5.74 -8.80 -9.04
C ALA A 124 -6.21 -7.35 -8.85
N ASP A 125 -5.33 -6.51 -8.32
CA ASP A 125 -5.62 -5.11 -8.04
C ASP A 125 -4.65 -4.21 -8.81
N ILE A 126 -5.19 -3.22 -9.52
CA ILE A 126 -4.42 -2.17 -10.20
C ILE A 126 -4.93 -0.82 -9.70
N VAL A 127 -4.02 0.06 -9.29
CA VAL A 127 -4.32 1.43 -8.93
C VAL A 127 -4.06 2.34 -10.13
N VAL A 128 -5.03 3.19 -10.44
CA VAL A 128 -4.93 4.22 -11.46
C VAL A 128 -4.95 5.59 -10.77
N ILE A 129 -3.91 6.38 -10.99
CA ILE A 129 -3.74 7.72 -10.44
C ILE A 129 -4.16 8.73 -11.51
N MET A 130 -5.23 9.48 -11.26
CA MET A 130 -5.71 10.53 -12.14
C MET A 130 -5.03 11.88 -11.85
N LYS A 131 -4.75 12.65 -12.90
CA LYS A 131 -4.34 14.07 -12.79
C LYS A 131 -5.50 14.95 -12.36
N THR A 132 -6.71 14.59 -12.78
CA THR A 132 -7.98 15.27 -12.44
C THR A 132 -8.61 14.67 -11.20
N LEU A 133 -9.68 15.31 -10.71
CA LEU A 133 -10.48 14.75 -9.62
C LEU A 133 -11.28 13.54 -10.11
N PRO A 134 -11.38 12.47 -9.32
CA PRO A 134 -12.08 11.26 -9.69
C PRO A 134 -13.59 11.49 -9.51
N THR A 135 -14.28 11.86 -10.58
CA THR A 135 -15.75 11.97 -10.62
C THR A 135 -16.38 10.63 -11.00
N LYS A 136 -17.65 10.40 -10.64
CA LYS A 136 -18.37 9.17 -11.02
C LYS A 136 -18.43 9.00 -12.54
N GLU A 137 -18.73 10.08 -13.25
CA GLU A 137 -18.77 10.11 -14.72
C GLU A 137 -17.41 9.78 -15.34
N ALA A 138 -16.32 10.29 -14.76
CA ALA A 138 -14.97 9.98 -15.22
C ALA A 138 -14.65 8.48 -15.06
N VAL A 139 -15.02 7.89 -13.92
CA VAL A 139 -14.79 6.46 -13.64
C VAL A 139 -15.64 5.57 -14.56
N GLU A 140 -16.91 5.92 -14.77
CA GLU A 140 -17.81 5.19 -15.68
C GLU A 140 -17.31 5.29 -17.13
N GLY A 141 -16.90 6.48 -17.57
CA GLY A 141 -16.32 6.68 -18.89
C GLY A 141 -15.02 5.88 -19.06
N LEU A 142 -14.12 5.91 -18.07
CA LEU A 142 -12.88 5.12 -18.09
C LEU A 142 -13.18 3.62 -18.16
N SER A 143 -14.14 3.13 -17.36
CA SER A 143 -14.57 1.74 -17.37
C SER A 143 -15.08 1.31 -18.75
N ASN A 144 -15.94 2.11 -19.37
CA ASN A 144 -16.48 1.82 -20.70
C ASN A 144 -15.37 1.79 -21.75
N LYS A 145 -14.48 2.79 -21.74
CA LYS A 145 -13.37 2.87 -22.69
C LYS A 145 -12.40 1.69 -22.54
N VAL A 146 -12.03 1.34 -21.31
CA VAL A 146 -11.19 0.17 -21.02
C VAL A 146 -11.88 -1.10 -21.49
N ASN A 147 -13.19 -1.27 -21.22
CA ASN A 147 -13.93 -2.45 -21.62
C ASN A 147 -14.04 -2.59 -23.14
N GLU A 148 -14.21 -1.49 -23.88
CA GLU A 148 -14.20 -1.50 -25.35
C GLU A 148 -12.84 -1.91 -25.91
N GLU A 149 -11.75 -1.27 -25.48
CA GLU A 149 -10.41 -1.58 -25.98
C GLU A 149 -9.97 -3.00 -25.59
N LEU A 150 -10.28 -3.44 -24.37
CA LEU A 150 -9.95 -4.79 -23.91
C LEU A 150 -10.74 -5.85 -24.69
N ASN A 151 -12.03 -5.62 -24.99
CA ASN A 151 -12.81 -6.53 -25.83
C ASN A 151 -12.29 -6.57 -27.28
N LYS A 152 -11.76 -5.47 -27.83
CA LYS A 152 -11.10 -5.48 -29.14
C LYS A 152 -9.87 -6.38 -29.12
N LEU A 153 -9.01 -6.25 -28.10
CA LEU A 153 -7.82 -7.09 -27.92
C LEU A 153 -8.18 -8.56 -27.72
N MET A 154 -9.19 -8.85 -26.89
CA MET A 154 -9.61 -10.22 -26.60
C MET A 154 -10.22 -10.90 -27.82
N ARG A 155 -11.04 -10.21 -28.62
CA ARG A 155 -11.62 -10.76 -29.85
C ARG A 155 -10.60 -11.04 -30.95
N ALA A 156 -9.52 -10.25 -31.00
CA ALA A 156 -8.42 -10.49 -31.94
C ALA A 156 -7.71 -11.83 -31.67
N GLU A 157 -7.60 -12.24 -30.40
CA GLU A 157 -6.99 -13.52 -30.02
C GLU A 157 -8.00 -14.67 -29.93
N THR A 158 -9.19 -14.42 -29.39
CA THR A 158 -10.20 -15.47 -29.11
C THR A 158 -11.61 -14.90 -29.27
N PRO A 159 -12.27 -15.12 -30.42
CA PRO A 159 -13.54 -14.48 -30.78
C PRO A 159 -14.71 -14.75 -29.81
N SER A 160 -14.66 -15.85 -29.04
CA SER A 160 -15.69 -16.25 -28.09
C SER A 160 -15.53 -15.64 -26.69
N THR A 161 -14.40 -14.99 -26.40
CA THR A 161 -14.12 -14.45 -25.08
C THR A 161 -14.51 -12.98 -25.01
N SER A 162 -15.43 -12.65 -24.10
CA SER A 162 -15.79 -11.28 -23.77
C SER A 162 -15.45 -10.96 -22.32
N VAL A 163 -15.23 -9.68 -22.06
CA VAL A 163 -14.98 -9.15 -20.73
C VAL A 163 -16.10 -8.20 -20.38
N THR A 164 -16.44 -8.15 -19.10
CA THR A 164 -17.45 -7.25 -18.56
C THR A 164 -16.83 -6.36 -17.49
N SER A 165 -17.28 -5.10 -17.42
CA SER A 165 -16.83 -4.15 -16.40
C SER A 165 -18.00 -3.72 -15.52
N ALA A 166 -17.80 -3.68 -14.21
CA ALA A 166 -18.78 -3.20 -13.24
C ALA A 166 -18.18 -2.09 -12.36
N CYS A 167 -18.79 -0.91 -12.37
CA CYS A 167 -18.38 0.23 -11.57
C CYS A 167 -18.80 0.06 -10.10
N HIS A 168 -17.97 0.54 -9.18
CA HIS A 168 -18.23 0.55 -7.74
C HIS A 168 -17.60 1.79 -7.08
N GLU A 169 -17.87 1.99 -5.79
CA GLU A 169 -17.45 3.19 -5.03
C GLU A 169 -15.95 3.54 -5.11
N ARG A 170 -15.08 2.55 -5.37
CA ARG A 170 -13.61 2.71 -5.41
C ARG A 170 -12.99 2.61 -6.80
N GLY A 171 -13.79 2.51 -7.85
CA GLY A 171 -13.31 2.34 -9.23
C GLY A 171 -14.22 1.42 -10.02
N PHE A 172 -13.66 0.42 -10.67
CA PHE A 172 -14.43 -0.58 -11.39
C PHE A 172 -13.71 -1.93 -11.38
N THR A 173 -14.46 -3.01 -11.57
CA THR A 173 -13.95 -4.36 -11.68
C THR A 173 -14.16 -4.89 -13.08
N VAL A 174 -13.10 -5.40 -13.68
CA VAL A 174 -13.10 -6.03 -15.00
C VAL A 174 -13.07 -7.55 -14.80
N THR A 175 -14.11 -8.23 -15.26
CA THR A 175 -14.32 -9.68 -15.06
C THR A 175 -14.22 -10.40 -16.38
N GLY A 176 -13.21 -11.27 -16.50
CA GLY A 176 -13.06 -12.22 -17.60
C GLY A 176 -13.57 -13.61 -17.22
N PRO A 177 -13.35 -14.62 -18.09
CA PRO A 177 -13.90 -15.97 -17.88
C PRO A 177 -13.36 -16.71 -16.65
N SER A 178 -12.09 -16.46 -16.31
CA SER A 178 -11.34 -17.24 -15.30
C SER A 178 -10.63 -16.37 -14.26
N ALA A 179 -10.69 -15.05 -14.40
CA ALA A 179 -10.02 -14.08 -13.54
C ALA A 179 -10.76 -12.74 -13.55
N ALA A 180 -10.55 -11.95 -12.49
CA ALA A 180 -11.03 -10.58 -12.40
C ALA A 180 -9.90 -9.63 -11.99
N VAL A 181 -9.99 -8.37 -12.41
CA VAL A 181 -9.07 -7.30 -12.05
C VAL A 181 -9.87 -6.13 -11.50
N ARG A 182 -9.58 -5.72 -10.27
CA ARG A 182 -10.15 -4.51 -9.67
C ARG A 182 -9.25 -3.34 -9.99
N VAL A 183 -9.81 -2.35 -10.66
CA VAL A 183 -9.16 -1.07 -10.95
C VAL A 183 -9.62 -0.09 -9.87
N LEU A 184 -8.68 0.27 -9.00
CA LEU A 184 -8.86 1.22 -7.91
C LEU A 184 -8.45 2.60 -8.41
N VAL A 185 -9.38 3.56 -8.38
CA VAL A 185 -9.13 4.91 -8.88
C VAL A 185 -8.74 5.82 -7.71
N THR A 186 -7.62 6.52 -7.86
CA THR A 186 -7.15 7.57 -6.96
C THR A 186 -6.72 8.80 -7.75
N THR A 187 -6.35 9.88 -7.06
CA THR A 187 -5.85 11.12 -7.68
C THR A 187 -4.55 11.55 -7.02
N LEU A 188 -3.88 12.55 -7.60
CA LEU A 188 -2.68 13.16 -7.05
C LEU A 188 -2.89 13.70 -5.64
N HIS A 189 -1.87 13.61 -4.79
CA HIS A 189 -1.92 14.08 -3.40
C HIS A 189 -2.35 15.55 -3.27
N GLN A 190 -1.99 16.40 -4.24
CA GLN A 190 -2.37 17.81 -4.26
C GLN A 190 -3.89 18.02 -4.43
N ASN A 191 -4.57 17.08 -5.09
CA ASN A 191 -6.01 17.11 -5.31
C ASN A 191 -6.80 16.57 -4.11
N LEU A 192 -6.18 15.78 -3.22
CA LEU A 192 -6.83 15.24 -2.02
C LEU A 192 -7.40 16.33 -1.10
N ARG A 193 -6.77 17.51 -1.08
CA ARG A 193 -7.25 18.66 -0.30
C ARG A 193 -8.46 19.36 -0.91
N LYS A 194 -8.76 19.09 -2.19
CA LYS A 194 -9.87 19.68 -2.94
C LYS A 194 -11.09 18.76 -2.99
N LEU A 195 -11.00 17.56 -2.41
CA LEU A 195 -12.10 16.62 -2.35
C LEU A 195 -13.11 17.10 -1.31
N GLU A 196 -14.32 17.41 -1.77
CA GLU A 196 -15.45 17.71 -0.89
C GLU A 196 -16.11 16.41 -0.40
N PRO A 197 -16.38 16.27 0.91
CA PRO A 197 -16.88 15.03 1.49
C PRO A 197 -18.27 14.62 1.01
N GLU A 198 -19.12 15.55 0.55
CA GLU A 198 -20.49 15.25 0.11
C GLU A 198 -20.59 14.70 -1.33
N VAL A 199 -19.66 15.08 -2.21
CA VAL A 199 -19.66 14.65 -3.62
C VAL A 199 -18.87 13.35 -3.81
N SER A 200 -17.99 13.01 -2.87
CA SER A 200 -17.00 11.97 -3.04
C SER A 200 -17.07 10.90 -1.95
N SER A 201 -17.88 9.87 -2.22
CA SER A 201 -17.82 8.54 -1.59
C SER A 201 -16.39 7.93 -1.59
N TRP A 202 -15.50 8.52 -2.38
CA TRP A 202 -14.09 8.23 -2.55
C TRP A 202 -13.18 8.74 -1.43
N SER A 203 -13.62 9.75 -0.68
CA SER A 203 -12.83 10.37 0.39
C SER A 203 -12.51 9.40 1.53
N GLY A 204 -13.37 8.43 1.82
CA GLY A 204 -13.07 7.40 2.82
C GLY A 204 -11.92 6.49 2.39
N TRP A 205 -11.88 6.06 1.13
CA TRP A 205 -10.94 5.04 0.65
C TRP A 205 -9.60 5.60 0.16
N MET A 206 -9.51 6.88 -0.19
CA MET A 206 -8.25 7.49 -0.65
C MET A 206 -7.31 7.90 0.49
N PHE A 207 -7.78 7.89 1.74
CA PHE A 207 -7.00 8.25 2.92
C PHE A 207 -6.52 7.04 3.76
N TYR A 208 -6.86 5.81 3.36
CA TYR A 208 -6.35 4.56 3.94
C TYR A 208 -5.40 3.86 2.96
#